data_AF-A0A9D3V8H7-F1
#
_entry.id   AF-A0A9D3V8H7-F1
#
_cell.length_a   1.000
_cell.length_b   1.000
_cell.length_c   1.000
_cell.angle_alpha   90.00
_cell.angle_beta   90.00
_cell.angle_gamma   90.00
#
_symmetry.space_group_name_H-M   'P 1'
#
loop_
_entity.id
_entity.type
_entity.pdbx_description
1 polymer ?
#
loop_
_entity_poly.entity_id
_entity_poly.type
_entity_poly.pdbx_seq_one_letter_code
_entity_poly.pdbx_strand_id
1 'polypeptide(L)'
;MADAIVSVFLENLLNTLAEESLYVTIFKEQFEKLQAELQLMQRFLKDANRLKRKNDTINKVLAMLLELIYEAKYILADCQLQSRMMLYTLMAA
;
A
#
# COMPACT_ATOMS: atom_id res chain seq x y z
N MET A 1 -11.13 3.55 11.37
CA MET A 1 -10.10 4.38 10.73
C MET A 1 -8.99 3.55 10.10
N ALA A 2 -8.19 2.79 10.86
CA ALA A 2 -7.09 2.00 10.27
C ALA A 2 -7.51 1.06 9.12
N ASP A 3 -8.61 0.32 9.29
CA ASP A 3 -9.16 -0.58 8.27
C ASP A 3 -9.51 0.11 6.94
N ALA A 4 -10.07 1.33 7.02
CA ALA A 4 -10.39 2.13 5.84
C ALA A 4 -9.11 2.62 5.12
N ILE A 5 -8.08 3.01 5.88
CA ILE A 5 -6.80 3.47 5.33
C ILE A 5 -6.10 2.33 4.57
N VAL A 6 -6.11 1.11 5.13
CA VAL A 6 -5.57 -0.10 4.50
C VAL A 6 -6.32 -0.43 3.21
N SER A 7 -7.66 -0.34 3.25
CA SER A 7 -8.51 -0.64 2.09
C SER A 7 -8.23 0.30 0.92
N VAL A 8 -8.15 1.61 1.17
CA VAL A 8 -7.81 2.61 0.15
C VAL A 8 -6.41 2.39 -0.42
N PHE A 9 -5.45 1.97 0.41
CA PHE A 9 -4.11 1.69 -0.09
C PHE A 9 -4.06 0.45 -0.98
N LEU A 10 -4.79 -0.60 -0.60
CA LEU A 10 -4.94 -1.82 -1.39
C LEU A 10 -5.55 -1.53 -2.77
N GLU A 11 -6.57 -0.69 -2.84
CA GLU A 11 -7.18 -0.27 -4.12
C GLU A 11 -6.18 0.50 -5.00
N ASN A 12 -5.42 1.44 -4.44
CA ASN A 12 -4.41 2.18 -5.19
C ASN A 12 -3.30 1.28 -5.74
N LEU A 13 -2.86 0.31 -4.94
CA LEU A 13 -1.83 -0.63 -5.34
C LEU A 13 -2.33 -1.58 -6.44
N LEU A 14 -3.58 -2.06 -6.34
CA LEU A 14 -4.24 -2.84 -7.39
C LEU A 14 -4.35 -2.08 -8.71
N ASN A 15 -4.77 -0.82 -8.66
CA ASN A 15 -4.86 0.02 -9.85
C ASN A 15 -3.47 0.24 -10.49
N THR A 16 -2.43 0.40 -9.67
CA THR A 16 -1.05 0.55 -10.17
C THR A 16 -0.52 -0.73 -10.80
N LEU A 17 -0.81 -1.89 -10.21
CA LEU A 17 -0.47 -3.19 -10.77
C LEU A 17 -1.22 -3.50 -12.08
N ALA A 18 -2.42 -2.93 -12.26
CA ALA A 18 -3.22 -3.07 -13.47
C ALA A 18 -2.75 -2.14 -14.61
N GLU A 19 -1.95 -1.11 -14.33
CA GLU A 19 -1.33 -0.27 -15.37
C GLU A 19 -0.19 -1.04 -16.06
N GLU A 20 -0.28 -1.22 -17.38
CA GLU A 20 0.75 -1.88 -18.19
C GLU A 20 1.95 -0.96 -18.44
N SER A 21 2.75 -0.71 -17.40
CA SER A 21 4.03 -0.02 -17.54
C SER A 21 5.22 -0.97 -17.33
N LEU A 22 6.30 -0.76 -18.09
CA LEU A 22 7.58 -1.46 -17.93
C LEU A 22 8.09 -1.38 -16.48
N TYR A 23 7.76 -0.30 -15.77
CA TYR A 23 8.13 -0.09 -14.37
C TYR A 23 7.31 -0.95 -13.40
N VAL A 24 6.00 -1.07 -13.63
CA VAL A 24 5.12 -1.96 -12.87
C VAL A 24 5.62 -3.40 -12.98
N THR A 25 6.17 -3.79 -14.13
CA THR A 25 6.75 -5.13 -14.34
C THR A 25 8.00 -5.38 -13.50
N ILE A 26 8.89 -4.38 -13.35
CA ILE A 26 10.13 -4.49 -12.56
C ILE A 26 9.84 -4.61 -11.06
N PHE A 27 8.83 -3.90 -10.57
CA PHE A 27 8.48 -3.88 -9.15
C PHE A 27 7.29 -4.78 -8.80
N LYS A 28 6.79 -5.55 -9.77
CA LYS A 28 5.57 -6.38 -9.64
C LYS A 28 5.64 -7.31 -8.43
N GLU A 29 6.75 -8.03 -8.28
CA GLU A 29 6.94 -8.98 -7.18
C GLU A 29 6.94 -8.30 -5.81
N GLN A 30 7.51 -7.09 -5.72
CA GLN A 30 7.52 -6.29 -4.49
C GLN A 30 6.12 -5.76 -4.16
N PHE A 31 5.37 -5.33 -5.17
CA PHE A 31 3.99 -4.89 -5.00
C PHE A 31 3.05 -6.03 -4.64
N GLU A 32 3.20 -7.22 -5.24
CA GLU A 32 2.44 -8.42 -4.88
C GLU A 32 2.72 -8.86 -3.44
N LYS A 33 3.98 -8.80 -3.00
CA LYS A 33 4.34 -9.07 -1.60
C LYS A 33 3.72 -8.06 -0.65
N LEU A 34 3.79 -6.77 -0.97
CA LEU A 34 3.17 -5.71 -0.18
C LEU A 34 1.64 -5.87 -0.13
N GLN A 35 1.01 -6.26 -1.23
CA GLN A 35 -0.41 -6.57 -1.29
C GLN A 35 -0.79 -7.69 -0.32
N ALA A 36 -0.02 -8.78 -0.31
CA ALA A 36 -0.27 -9.91 0.58
C ALA A 36 -0.15 -9.52 2.06
N GLU A 37 0.87 -8.73 2.42
CA GLU A 37 1.06 -8.21 3.78
C GLU A 37 -0.09 -7.29 4.21
N LEU A 38 -0.55 -6.40 3.33
CA LEU A 38 -1.69 -5.51 3.59
C LEU A 38 -3.01 -6.26 3.74
N GLN A 39 -3.23 -7.34 2.98
CA GLN A 39 -4.43 -8.19 3.13
C GLN A 39 -4.42 -8.94 4.47
N LEU A 40 -3.26 -9.46 4.87
CA LEU A 40 -3.06 -10.11 6.17
C LEU A 40 -3.35 -9.12 7.31
N MET A 41 -2.87 -7.89 7.14
CA MET A 41 -3.08 -6.78 8.03
C MET A 41 -4.56 -6.37 8.10
N GLN A 42 -5.28 -6.25 6.99
CA GLN A 42 -6.71 -5.97 6.97
C GLN A 42 -7.50 -7.03 7.75
N ARG A 43 -7.16 -8.31 7.60
CA ARG A 43 -7.76 -9.41 8.38
C ARG A 43 -7.47 -9.27 9.88
N PHE A 44 -6.21 -9.03 10.24
CA PHE A 44 -5.82 -8.79 11.63
C PHE A 44 -6.56 -7.59 12.24
N LEU A 45 -6.72 -6.49 11.51
CA LEU A 45 -7.46 -5.30 11.94
C LEU A 45 -8.95 -5.60 12.18
N LYS A 46 -9.53 -6.43 11.32
CA LYS A 46 -10.93 -6.88 11.45
C LYS A 46 -11.14 -7.68 12.73
N ASP A 47 -10.19 -8.55 13.06
CA ASP A 47 -10.20 -9.36 14.28
C ASP A 47 -9.85 -8.53 15.53
N ALA A 48 -8.86 -7.65 15.45
CA ALA A 48 -8.43 -6.78 16.53
C ALA A 48 -9.48 -5.71 16.87
N ASN A 49 -10.24 -5.21 15.90
CA ASN A 49 -11.38 -4.32 16.15
C ASN A 49 -12.47 -5.01 17.00
N ARG A 50 -12.60 -6.35 16.95
CA ARG A 50 -13.52 -7.10 17.83
C ARG A 50 -13.01 -7.17 19.27
N LEU A 51 -11.70 -7.02 19.48
CA LEU A 51 -11.01 -7.09 20.78
C LEU A 51 -10.66 -5.71 21.38
N LYS A 52 -10.97 -4.63 20.64
CA LYS A 52 -10.39 -3.29 20.83
C LYS A 52 -10.75 -2.55 22.12
N ARG A 53 -11.76 -3.00 22.87
CA ARG A 53 -12.27 -2.23 24.02
C ARG A 53 -11.33 -2.20 25.24
N LYS A 54 -10.24 -2.99 25.29
CA LYS A 54 -9.42 -3.12 26.52
C LYS A 54 -7.90 -3.28 26.36
N ASN A 55 -7.31 -3.19 25.17
CA ASN A 55 -5.91 -3.61 24.99
C ASN A 55 -5.02 -2.54 24.32
N ASP A 56 -4.22 -1.83 25.12
CA ASP A 56 -3.31 -0.78 24.65
C ASP A 56 -2.24 -1.27 23.68
N THR A 57 -1.85 -2.54 23.77
CA THR A 57 -0.96 -3.19 22.82
C THR A 57 -1.55 -3.18 21.41
N ILE A 58 -2.87 -3.41 21.28
CA ILE A 58 -3.55 -3.34 19.98
C ILE A 58 -3.49 -1.91 19.44
N ASN A 59 -3.73 -0.89 20.28
CA ASN A 59 -3.68 0.50 19.84
C ASN A 59 -2.27 0.94 19.39
N LYS A 60 -1.20 0.50 20.07
CA LYS A 60 0.18 0.78 19.65
C LYS A 60 0.53 0.09 18.33
N VAL A 61 0.18 -1.19 18.18
CA VAL A 61 0.37 -1.94 16.94
C VAL A 61 -0.36 -1.25 15.79
N LEU A 62 -1.59 -0.78 16.01
CA LEU A 62 -2.35 -0.03 15.02
C LEU A 62 -1.70 1.29 14.59
N ALA A 63 -1.08 2.02 15.51
CA ALA A 63 -0.41 3.28 15.21
C ALA A 63 0.85 3.05 14.35
N MET A 64 1.71 2.10 14.75
CA MET A 64 2.90 1.73 13.97
C MET A 64 2.53 1.24 12.56
N LEU A 65 1.44 0.48 12.49
CA LEU A 65 0.90 -0.04 11.25
C LEU A 65 0.41 1.06 10.30
N LEU A 66 -0.23 2.10 10.83
CA LEU A 66 -0.64 3.25 10.04
C LEU A 66 0.57 4.00 9.48
N GLU A 67 1.60 4.19 10.28
CA GLU A 67 2.84 4.86 9.88
C GLU A 67 3.52 4.13 8.71
N LEU A 68 3.64 2.81 8.79
CA LEU A 68 4.18 1.98 7.69
C LEU A 68 3.35 2.08 6.42
N ILE A 69 2.01 2.17 6.52
CA ILE A 69 1.16 2.37 5.34
C ILE A 69 1.37 3.75 4.72
N TYR A 70 1.55 4.79 5.53
CA TYR A 70 1.84 6.13 5.01
C TYR A 70 3.18 6.18 4.27
N GLU A 71 4.21 5.52 4.81
CA GLU A 71 5.51 5.41 4.16
C GLU A 71 5.42 4.61 2.85
N ALA A 72 4.72 3.47 2.85
CA ALA A 72 4.48 2.68 1.64
C ALA A 72 3.67 3.47 0.58
N LYS A 73 2.71 4.30 1.01
CA LYS A 73 1.97 5.23 0.13
C LYS A 73 2.87 6.25 -0.53
N TYR A 74 3.82 6.80 0.22
CA TYR A 74 4.77 7.78 -0.30
C TYR A 74 5.67 7.15 -1.37
N ILE A 75 6.24 5.98 -1.08
CA ILE A 75 7.07 5.24 -2.03
C ILE A 75 6.28 4.88 -3.31
N LEU A 76 5.03 4.42 -3.17
CA LEU A 76 4.18 4.11 -4.31
C LEU A 76 3.94 5.36 -5.19
N ALA A 77 3.70 6.52 -4.59
CA ALA A 77 3.51 7.78 -5.31
C ALA A 77 4.77 8.20 -6.08
N ASP A 78 5.95 8.05 -5.48
CA ASP A 78 7.24 8.30 -6.14
C ASP A 78 7.45 7.35 -7.33
N CYS A 79 7.14 6.06 -7.18
CA CYS A 79 7.20 5.10 -8.29
C CYS A 79 6.27 5.49 -9.45
N GLN A 80 5.04 5.94 -9.15
CA GLN A 80 4.09 6.39 -10.16
C GLN A 80 4.57 7.66 -10.88
N LEU A 81 5.13 8.62 -10.15
CA LEU A 81 5.71 9.85 -10.72
C LEU A 81 6.87 9.52 -11.65
N GLN A 82 7.75 8.61 -11.25
CA GLN A 82 8.91 8.22 -12.05
C GLN A 82 8.50 7.44 -13.31
N SER A 83 7.47 6.58 -13.22
CA SER A 83 6.87 5.91 -14.39
C SER A 83 6.30 6.93 -15.39
N ARG A 84 5.61 7.97 -14.91
CA ARG A 84 5.07 9.04 -15.77
C ARG A 84 6.18 9.88 -16.39
N MET A 85 7.22 10.24 -15.64
CA MET A 85 8.33 11.05 -16.13
C MET A 85 9.11 10.35 -17.25
N MET A 86 9.33 9.03 -17.17
CA MET A 86 10.00 8.27 -18.23
C MET A 86 9.19 8.14 -19.51
N LEU A 87 7.85 8.11 -19.43
CA LEU A 87 6.99 8.10 -20.62
C LEU A 87 7.09 9.42 -21.40
N TYR A 88 7.20 10.56 -20.70
CA TYR A 88 7.37 11.86 -21.34
C TYR A 88 8.75 12.02 -22.02
N THR A 89 9.83 11.48 -21.46
CA THR A 89 11.15 11.52 -22.09
C THR A 89 11.29 10.57 -23.28
N LEU A 90 10.58 9.43 -23.29
CA LEU A 90 10.54 8.53 -24.45
C LEU A 90 9.65 9.04 -25.59
N MET A 91 8.58 9.80 -25.29
CA MET A 91 7.74 10.43 -26.33
C MET A 91 8.36 11.72 -26.91
N ALA A 92 9.34 12.32 -26.24
CA ALA A 92 10.02 13.55 -26.66
C ALA A 92 11.37 13.31 -27.36
N ALA A 93 11.77 12.05 -27.55
CA ALA A 93 12.98 11.62 -28.27
C ALA A 93 12.61 10.95 -29.60
#